data_AF-A0A969VPA6-F1
#
_entry.id   AF-A0A969VPA6-F1
#
_cell.length_a   1.000
_cell.length_b   1.000
_cell.length_c   1.000
_cell.angle_alpha   90.00
_cell.angle_beta   90.00
_cell.angle_gamma   90.00
#
_symmetry.space_group_name_H-M   'P 1'
#
loop_
_entity.id
_entity.type
_entity.pdbx_description
1 polymer ?
#
loop_
_entity_poly.entity_id
_entity_poly.type
_entity_poly.pdbx_seq_one_letter_code
_entity_poly.pdbx_strand_id
1 'polypeptide(L)'
;MVGCNISMLDIVFAENLYESKKNQLSYWNYEMVISKKLSLSRVLKSISITGKVAGEDVDFGTLRYAPMQVADCFFMNNHLVHSGMDQRKVHVLMRETAPKLDYEHTLKIAGKPIKPIAIHHGLLLGMKKESGEGEEIVIAKMSKSKPDTCIFVHDSPDNIEKKIKKAYCPMVEKHWTMDEIKKVQQYNPMLNWLEMMVFPANRQLQVFRPVAYGGDKLYSTFEEVKEDYFSGNLHPSDLKSALANNLIEWFKPIKSFADNNIDILDLFPNKSTQSQNT
;
A
#
# COMPACT_ATOMS: atom_id res chain seq x y z
N MET A 1 -14.58 0.43 12.90
CA MET A 1 -13.84 -0.47 11.97
C MET A 1 -14.14 -0.05 10.55
N VAL A 2 -13.18 -0.16 9.63
CA VAL A 2 -13.07 0.58 8.34
C VAL A 2 -14.10 0.17 7.26
N GLY A 3 -15.36 -0.07 7.66
CA GLY A 3 -16.46 -0.46 6.75
C GLY A 3 -16.42 -1.92 6.27
N CYS A 4 -15.46 -2.72 6.71
CA CYS A 4 -15.37 -4.14 6.34
C CYS A 4 -16.29 -5.00 7.22
N ASN A 5 -16.98 -5.96 6.60
CA ASN A 5 -17.69 -7.01 7.32
C ASN A 5 -16.72 -8.10 7.79
N ILE A 6 -16.35 -8.05 9.07
CA ILE A 6 -15.34 -8.93 9.66
C ILE A 6 -15.83 -10.38 9.76
N SER A 7 -17.14 -10.63 9.76
CA SER A 7 -17.65 -12.00 9.78
C SER A 7 -17.37 -12.78 8.49
N MET A 8 -16.99 -12.07 7.41
CA MET A 8 -16.59 -12.66 6.14
C MET A 8 -15.06 -12.70 5.98
N LEU A 9 -14.29 -12.35 7.01
CA LEU A 9 -12.83 -12.28 6.97
C LEU A 9 -12.21 -13.45 7.74
N ASP A 10 -11.45 -14.28 7.03
CA ASP A 10 -10.59 -15.28 7.65
C ASP A 10 -9.22 -14.66 7.95
N ILE A 11 -8.89 -14.55 9.24
CA ILE A 11 -7.56 -14.10 9.70
C ILE A 11 -6.72 -15.34 10.00
N VAL A 12 -5.73 -15.59 9.15
CA VAL A 12 -4.81 -16.73 9.29
C VAL A 12 -3.43 -16.22 9.70
N PHE A 13 -2.96 -16.65 10.86
CA PHE A 13 -1.57 -16.43 11.26
C PHE A 13 -0.66 -17.39 10.49
N ALA A 14 0.44 -16.85 9.94
CA ALA A 14 1.38 -17.64 9.16
C ALA A 14 1.98 -18.80 9.96
N GLU A 15 2.23 -18.60 11.25
CA GLU A 15 2.71 -19.64 12.18
C GLU A 15 1.76 -20.84 12.22
N ASN A 16 0.45 -20.59 12.36
CA ASN A 16 -0.56 -21.65 12.31
C ASN A 16 -0.56 -22.37 10.96
N LEU A 17 -0.33 -21.64 9.86
CA LEU A 17 -0.22 -22.22 8.53
C LEU A 17 1.00 -23.15 8.43
N TYR A 18 2.14 -22.74 8.98
CA TYR A 18 3.40 -23.48 8.92
C TYR A 18 3.38 -24.76 9.77
N GLU A 19 2.59 -24.77 10.84
CA GLU A 19 2.34 -25.96 11.66
C GLU A 19 1.26 -26.87 11.08
N SER A 20 0.44 -26.35 10.17
CA SER A 20 -0.68 -27.09 9.57
C SER A 20 -0.24 -28.17 8.57
N LYS A 21 -1.17 -29.07 8.27
CA LYS A 21 -1.01 -30.11 7.26
C LYS A 21 -2.12 -30.04 6.21
N LYS A 22 -1.74 -30.28 4.95
CA LYS A 22 -2.66 -30.44 3.81
C LYS A 22 -2.36 -31.76 3.13
N ASN A 23 -3.37 -32.60 2.95
CA ASN A 23 -3.21 -33.95 2.37
C ASN A 23 -2.11 -34.77 3.08
N GLN A 24 -2.05 -34.71 4.41
CA GLN A 24 -1.02 -35.35 5.26
C GLN A 24 0.41 -34.78 5.10
N LEU A 25 0.65 -33.85 4.17
CA LEU A 25 1.91 -33.13 4.02
C LEU A 25 1.93 -31.90 4.92
N SER A 26 3.05 -31.69 5.61
CA SER A 26 3.31 -30.42 6.29
C SER A 26 3.45 -29.30 5.26
N TYR A 27 3.22 -28.06 5.70
CA TYR A 27 3.51 -26.87 4.90
C TYR A 27 4.92 -26.91 4.29
N TRP A 28 5.93 -27.29 5.07
CA TRP A 28 7.32 -27.35 4.60
C TRP A 28 7.57 -28.39 3.52
N ASN A 29 6.87 -29.54 3.56
CA ASN A 29 6.92 -30.51 2.47
C ASN A 29 6.31 -29.92 1.19
N TYR A 30 5.20 -29.19 1.33
CA TYR A 30 4.55 -28.51 0.20
C TYR A 30 5.46 -27.42 -0.39
N GLU A 31 6.10 -26.61 0.46
CA GLU A 31 7.08 -25.59 0.05
C GLU A 31 8.25 -26.22 -0.70
N MET A 32 8.76 -27.37 -0.25
CA MET A 32 9.80 -28.11 -0.97
C MET A 32 9.35 -28.58 -2.36
N VAL A 33 8.10 -29.05 -2.50
CA VAL A 33 7.52 -29.40 -3.81
C VAL A 33 7.49 -28.18 -4.74
N ILE A 34 7.08 -27.02 -4.23
CA ILE A 34 7.09 -25.74 -4.96
C ILE A 34 8.51 -25.32 -5.34
N SER A 35 9.43 -25.34 -4.38
CA SER A 35 10.83 -24.92 -4.56
C SER A 35 11.53 -25.70 -5.67
N LYS A 36 11.25 -27.01 -5.82
CA LYS A 36 11.78 -27.83 -6.92
C LYS A 36 11.27 -27.42 -8.32
N LYS A 37 10.27 -26.55 -8.42
CA LYS A 37 9.74 -26.01 -9.71
C LYS A 37 10.30 -24.63 -10.05
N LEU A 38 11.05 -24.03 -9.15
CA LEU A 38 11.65 -22.70 -9.27
C LEU A 38 13.16 -22.83 -9.57
N SER A 39 13.71 -21.88 -10.33
CA SER A 39 15.16 -21.74 -10.50
C SER A 39 15.70 -20.67 -9.56
N LEU A 40 16.95 -20.80 -9.12
CA LEU A 40 17.62 -19.78 -8.32
C LEU A 40 17.59 -18.40 -8.99
N SER A 41 17.86 -18.35 -10.30
CA SER A 41 17.80 -17.11 -11.08
C SER A 41 16.44 -16.41 -11.07
N ARG A 42 15.34 -17.19 -10.96
CA ARG A 42 13.98 -16.64 -10.86
C ARG A 42 13.68 -16.13 -9.45
N VAL A 43 14.14 -16.84 -8.42
CA VAL A 43 14.04 -16.41 -7.02
C VAL A 43 14.79 -15.10 -6.80
N LEU A 44 16.03 -14.98 -7.29
CA LEU A 44 16.83 -13.75 -7.18
C LEU A 44 16.13 -12.52 -7.77
N LYS A 45 15.47 -12.67 -8.94
CA LYS A 45 14.73 -11.57 -9.57
C LYS A 45 13.54 -11.07 -8.73
N SER A 46 13.02 -11.92 -7.84
CA SER A 46 11.88 -11.62 -6.96
C SER A 46 12.27 -11.01 -5.62
N ILE A 47 13.55 -10.91 -5.26
CA ILE A 47 14.02 -10.37 -3.95
C ILE A 47 13.41 -9.00 -3.62
N SER A 48 13.14 -8.16 -4.64
CA SER A 48 12.54 -6.84 -4.44
C SER A 48 11.19 -6.84 -3.71
N ILE A 49 10.48 -7.98 -3.66
CA ILE A 49 9.23 -8.11 -2.88
C ILE A 49 9.45 -7.98 -1.37
N THR A 50 10.68 -8.24 -0.91
CA THR A 50 11.10 -8.09 0.50
C THR A 50 11.60 -6.67 0.82
N GLY A 51 11.60 -5.77 -0.16
CA GLY A 51 12.15 -4.42 -0.02
C GLY A 51 13.69 -4.35 -0.09
N LYS A 52 14.37 -5.47 -0.38
CA LYS A 52 15.82 -5.54 -0.58
C LYS A 52 16.19 -5.52 -2.07
N VAL A 53 17.40 -5.05 -2.38
CA VAL A 53 17.98 -5.13 -3.74
C VAL A 53 18.73 -6.46 -3.88
N ALA A 54 18.70 -7.06 -5.06
CA ALA A 54 19.47 -8.26 -5.33
C ALA A 54 20.98 -7.93 -5.32
N GLY A 55 21.75 -8.65 -4.51
CA GLY A 55 23.19 -8.48 -4.35
C GLY A 55 23.80 -9.73 -3.72
N GLU A 56 25.13 -9.73 -3.53
CA GLU A 56 25.87 -10.89 -3.05
C GLU A 56 25.69 -11.13 -1.54
N ASP A 57 25.38 -10.10 -0.74
CA ASP A 57 25.17 -10.18 0.72
C ASP A 57 23.71 -10.39 1.15
N VAL A 58 22.92 -11.12 0.35
CA VAL A 58 21.55 -11.47 0.71
C VAL A 58 21.55 -12.78 1.51
N ASP A 59 21.09 -12.74 2.76
CA ASP A 59 20.97 -13.93 3.60
C ASP A 59 20.06 -14.99 2.95
N PHE A 60 20.38 -16.26 3.16
CA PHE A 60 19.64 -17.37 2.55
C PHE A 60 18.16 -17.39 2.95
N GLY A 61 17.83 -16.88 4.14
CA GLY A 61 16.45 -16.73 4.61
C GLY A 61 15.63 -15.84 3.65
N THR A 62 16.21 -14.73 3.20
CA THR A 62 15.61 -13.85 2.18
C THR A 62 15.25 -14.60 0.89
N LEU A 63 16.08 -15.55 0.46
CA LEU A 63 15.80 -16.37 -0.73
C LEU A 63 14.61 -17.32 -0.55
N ARG A 64 14.30 -17.72 0.69
CA ARG A 64 13.16 -18.60 0.99
C ARG A 64 11.81 -17.90 0.96
N TYR A 65 11.77 -16.58 1.15
CA TYR A 65 10.51 -15.83 1.21
C TYR A 65 9.67 -15.98 -0.06
N ALA A 66 10.28 -15.87 -1.24
CA ALA A 66 9.53 -15.98 -2.49
C ALA A 66 8.92 -17.39 -2.70
N PRO A 67 9.67 -18.50 -2.54
CA PRO A 67 9.09 -19.84 -2.52
C PRO A 67 7.98 -20.03 -1.49
N MET A 68 8.15 -19.52 -0.26
CA MET A 68 7.12 -19.58 0.78
C MET A 68 5.84 -18.87 0.36
N GLN A 69 5.93 -17.64 -0.15
CA GLN A 69 4.76 -16.91 -0.66
C GLN A 69 4.09 -17.63 -1.84
N VAL A 70 4.87 -18.26 -2.72
CA VAL A 70 4.29 -19.10 -3.79
C VAL A 70 3.57 -20.31 -3.17
N ALA A 71 4.17 -20.97 -2.18
CA ALA A 71 3.56 -22.09 -1.48
C ALA A 71 2.26 -21.70 -0.78
N ASP A 72 2.23 -20.54 -0.10
CA ASP A 72 1.05 -19.97 0.55
C ASP A 72 -0.16 -19.94 -0.40
N CYS A 73 0.03 -19.48 -1.64
CA CYS A 73 -1.05 -19.41 -2.64
C CYS A 73 -1.68 -20.79 -2.92
N PHE A 74 -0.85 -21.81 -3.14
CA PHE A 74 -1.33 -23.15 -3.50
C PHE A 74 -1.79 -23.94 -2.27
N PHE A 75 -1.11 -23.77 -1.14
CA PHE A 75 -1.43 -24.41 0.12
C PHE A 75 -2.77 -23.92 0.66
N MET A 76 -3.01 -22.60 0.66
CA MET A 76 -4.31 -22.02 1.06
C MET A 76 -5.41 -22.17 0.01
N ASN A 77 -5.11 -22.69 -1.18
CA ASN A 77 -6.06 -22.80 -2.30
C ASN A 77 -6.60 -21.43 -2.78
N ASN A 78 -5.74 -20.41 -2.81
CA ASN A 78 -6.11 -19.06 -3.21
C ASN A 78 -6.18 -18.94 -4.73
N HIS A 79 -7.39 -18.97 -5.30
CA HIS A 79 -7.61 -18.76 -6.74
C HIS A 79 -7.41 -17.30 -7.16
N LEU A 80 -7.69 -16.37 -6.25
CA LEU A 80 -7.47 -14.94 -6.42
C LEU A 80 -6.40 -14.50 -5.43
N VAL A 81 -5.28 -13.96 -5.93
CA VAL A 81 -4.23 -13.37 -5.09
C VAL A 81 -4.23 -11.87 -5.27
N HIS A 82 -4.42 -11.15 -4.17
CA HIS A 82 -4.55 -9.69 -4.15
C HIS A 82 -3.41 -9.07 -3.33
N SER A 83 -2.69 -8.12 -3.93
CA SER A 83 -1.63 -7.39 -3.22
C SER A 83 -1.23 -6.09 -3.93
N GLY A 84 -0.26 -5.37 -3.40
CA GLY A 84 0.30 -4.18 -4.05
C GLY A 84 1.07 -4.53 -5.33
N MET A 85 1.23 -3.54 -6.22
CA MET A 85 2.01 -3.69 -7.45
C MET A 85 3.47 -4.12 -7.23
N ASP A 86 4.05 -3.86 -6.06
CA ASP A 86 5.37 -4.32 -5.65
C ASP A 86 5.49 -5.84 -5.47
N GLN A 87 4.37 -6.52 -5.19
CA GLN A 87 4.31 -8.00 -5.08
C GLN A 87 4.08 -8.70 -6.43
N ARG A 88 3.97 -7.95 -7.54
CA ARG A 88 3.72 -8.52 -8.88
C ARG A 88 4.70 -9.64 -9.25
N LYS A 89 5.98 -9.50 -8.89
CA LYS A 89 7.01 -10.49 -9.27
C LYS A 89 6.74 -11.87 -8.66
N VAL A 90 6.30 -11.95 -7.41
CA VAL A 90 5.98 -13.24 -6.78
C VAL A 90 4.70 -13.83 -7.35
N HIS A 91 3.70 -13.00 -7.68
CA HIS A 91 2.51 -13.47 -8.38
C HIS A 91 2.80 -14.00 -9.79
N VAL A 92 3.78 -13.41 -10.50
CA VAL A 92 4.30 -13.99 -11.75
C VAL A 92 4.92 -15.37 -11.49
N LEU A 93 5.74 -15.51 -10.43
CA LEU A 93 6.30 -16.82 -10.05
C LEU A 93 5.20 -17.85 -9.73
N MET A 94 4.13 -17.46 -9.04
CA MET A 94 2.97 -18.34 -8.79
C MET A 94 2.39 -18.87 -10.11
N ARG A 95 2.14 -17.96 -11.07
CA ARG A 95 1.54 -18.33 -12.37
C ARG A 95 2.47 -19.14 -13.27
N GLU A 96 3.78 -18.91 -13.19
CA GLU A 96 4.80 -19.71 -13.89
C GLU A 96 4.99 -21.10 -13.24
N THR A 97 4.69 -21.21 -11.95
CA THR A 97 4.79 -22.47 -11.19
C THR A 97 3.57 -23.35 -11.39
N ALA A 98 2.36 -22.77 -11.42
CA ALA A 98 1.08 -23.47 -11.59
C ALA A 98 1.08 -24.61 -12.65
N PRO A 99 1.57 -24.41 -13.89
CA PRO A 99 1.55 -25.47 -14.91
C PRO A 99 2.59 -26.59 -14.68
N LYS A 100 3.50 -26.43 -13.72
CA LYS A 100 4.56 -27.41 -13.38
C LYS A 100 4.19 -28.29 -12.18
N LEU A 101 3.08 -27.98 -11.52
CA LEU A 101 2.58 -28.70 -10.36
C LEU A 101 1.79 -29.93 -10.79
N ASP A 102 1.89 -30.99 -10.00
CA ASP A 102 1.06 -32.16 -10.16
C ASP A 102 -0.40 -31.87 -9.78
N TYR A 103 -1.23 -32.89 -9.95
CA TYR A 103 -2.65 -32.77 -9.66
C TYR A 103 -2.93 -32.48 -8.18
N GLU A 104 -2.13 -32.96 -7.24
CA GLU A 104 -2.41 -32.78 -5.80
C GLU A 104 -2.09 -31.36 -5.32
N HIS A 105 -1.08 -30.72 -5.93
CA HIS A 105 -0.56 -29.43 -5.50
C HIS A 105 -1.07 -28.24 -6.33
N THR A 106 -1.78 -28.49 -7.44
CA THR A 106 -2.32 -27.44 -8.31
C THR A 106 -3.66 -26.89 -7.82
N LEU A 107 -3.93 -25.62 -8.13
CA LEU A 107 -5.25 -25.02 -7.94
C LEU A 107 -6.24 -25.57 -8.96
N LYS A 108 -7.49 -25.76 -8.56
CA LYS A 108 -8.53 -26.32 -9.44
C LYS A 108 -9.84 -25.57 -9.33
N ILE A 109 -10.54 -25.47 -10.46
CA ILE A 109 -11.96 -25.10 -10.52
C ILE A 109 -12.66 -26.19 -11.33
N ALA A 110 -13.75 -26.75 -10.80
CA ALA A 110 -14.48 -27.87 -11.42
C ALA A 110 -13.55 -29.02 -11.85
N GLY A 111 -12.57 -29.37 -11.02
CA GLY A 111 -11.60 -30.44 -11.26
C GLY A 111 -10.49 -30.13 -12.28
N LYS A 112 -10.52 -28.96 -12.93
CA LYS A 112 -9.53 -28.55 -13.93
C LYS A 112 -8.44 -27.68 -13.30
N PRO A 113 -7.14 -27.99 -13.53
CA PRO A 113 -6.05 -27.14 -13.08
C PRO A 113 -6.15 -25.72 -13.63
N ILE A 114 -5.91 -24.73 -12.78
CA ILE A 114 -5.91 -23.33 -13.15
C ILE A 114 -4.68 -22.60 -12.61
N LYS A 115 -4.38 -21.45 -13.22
CA LYS A 115 -3.39 -20.50 -12.68
C LYS A 115 -4.12 -19.53 -11.75
N PRO A 116 -3.50 -19.10 -10.63
CA PRO A 116 -4.09 -18.07 -9.77
C PRO A 116 -4.23 -16.76 -10.55
N ILE A 117 -5.33 -16.05 -10.34
CA ILE A 117 -5.58 -14.73 -10.91
C ILE A 117 -4.94 -13.71 -9.96
N ALA A 118 -4.03 -12.90 -10.50
CA ALA A 118 -3.32 -11.90 -9.72
C ALA A 118 -3.98 -10.53 -9.91
N ILE A 119 -4.44 -9.94 -8.82
CA ILE A 119 -5.06 -8.62 -8.77
C ILE A 119 -4.10 -7.71 -8.01
N HIS A 120 -3.75 -6.57 -8.60
CA HIS A 120 -2.81 -5.64 -7.99
C HIS A 120 -3.43 -4.26 -7.82
N HIS A 121 -3.33 -3.69 -6.62
CA HIS A 121 -3.64 -2.29 -6.39
C HIS A 121 -2.39 -1.43 -6.54
N GLY A 122 -2.58 -0.18 -6.98
CA GLY A 122 -1.51 0.82 -7.03
C GLY A 122 -0.94 1.07 -5.63
N LEU A 123 0.24 1.67 -5.58
CA LEU A 123 0.87 2.05 -4.33
C LEU A 123 0.63 3.54 -4.06
N LEU A 124 0.14 3.86 -2.86
CA LEU A 124 0.01 5.23 -2.41
C LEU A 124 1.39 5.90 -2.34
N LEU A 125 1.46 7.12 -2.87
CA LEU A 125 2.66 7.93 -2.86
C LEU A 125 3.02 8.37 -1.44
N GLY A 126 4.32 8.46 -1.15
CA GLY A 126 4.84 9.09 0.07
C GLY A 126 4.67 10.60 0.05
N MET A 127 4.68 11.22 1.23
CA MET A 127 4.37 12.66 1.34
C MET A 127 5.49 13.58 0.87
N LYS A 128 6.75 13.13 0.80
CA LYS A 128 7.90 13.98 0.45
C LYS A 128 8.32 13.79 -1.01
N LYS A 129 8.72 14.88 -1.64
CA LYS A 129 9.44 14.85 -2.91
C LYS A 129 10.83 14.27 -2.66
N GLU A 130 11.16 13.13 -3.27
CA GLU A 130 12.54 12.68 -3.36
C GLU A 130 13.05 13.02 -4.78
N SER A 131 14.30 13.46 -4.87
CA SER A 131 14.96 13.69 -6.16
C SER A 131 15.59 12.35 -6.57
N GLY A 132 15.28 11.87 -7.77
CA GLY A 132 16.04 10.75 -8.36
C GLY A 132 17.47 11.18 -8.72
N GLU A 133 18.29 10.26 -9.23
CA GLU A 133 19.51 10.63 -9.94
C GLU A 133 19.11 11.39 -11.23
N GLY A 134 19.28 12.72 -11.24
CA GLY A 134 18.87 13.63 -12.34
C GLY A 134 17.75 14.61 -11.95
N GLU A 135 17.15 15.28 -12.94
CA GLU A 135 15.97 16.17 -12.77
C GLU A 135 14.62 15.41 -12.66
N GLU A 136 14.65 14.08 -12.47
CA GLU A 136 13.43 13.28 -12.32
C GLU A 136 12.88 13.35 -10.88
N ILE A 137 11.61 13.75 -10.78
CA ILE A 137 10.86 13.70 -9.54
C ILE A 137 10.48 12.24 -9.26
N VAL A 138 11.03 11.65 -8.21
CA VAL A 138 10.64 10.32 -7.76
C VAL A 138 9.98 10.48 -6.40
N ILE A 139 8.68 10.24 -6.31
CA ILE A 139 8.05 10.13 -5.00
C ILE A 139 8.10 8.68 -4.56
N ALA A 140 8.93 8.44 -3.54
CA ALA A 140 9.04 7.13 -2.92
C ALA A 140 7.70 6.69 -2.33
N LYS A 141 7.47 5.38 -2.37
CA LYS A 141 6.38 4.71 -1.64
C LYS A 141 6.39 5.15 -0.18
N MET A 142 5.21 5.25 0.45
CA MET A 142 5.14 5.39 1.92
C MET A 142 6.01 4.31 2.60
N SER A 143 6.91 4.73 3.48
CA SER A 143 7.80 3.83 4.20
C SER A 143 7.64 4.00 5.70
N LYS A 144 7.41 2.88 6.40
CA LYS A 144 7.39 2.84 7.87
C LYS A 144 8.72 3.29 8.49
N SER A 145 9.84 3.19 7.75
CA SER A 145 11.16 3.60 8.25
C SER A 145 11.34 5.12 8.32
N LYS A 146 10.51 5.90 7.62
CA LYS A 146 10.51 7.36 7.68
C LYS A 146 9.11 7.83 8.15
N PRO A 147 8.83 7.91 9.47
CA PRO A 147 7.49 8.23 10.00
C PRO A 147 6.90 9.55 9.47
N ASP A 148 7.74 10.50 9.08
CA ASP A 148 7.34 11.78 8.47
C ASP A 148 6.88 11.68 7.02
N THR A 149 6.98 10.51 6.36
CA THR A 149 6.57 10.31 4.96
C THR A 149 5.28 9.50 4.81
N CYS A 150 4.66 9.08 5.92
CA CYS A 150 3.39 8.37 5.96
C CYS A 150 2.44 8.89 7.05
N ILE A 151 1.15 8.63 6.87
CA ILE A 151 0.12 8.79 7.90
C ILE A 151 -0.20 7.41 8.45
N PHE A 152 -0.20 7.28 9.78
CA PHE A 152 -0.71 6.09 10.46
C PHE A 152 -2.19 6.27 10.76
N VAL A 153 -2.96 5.18 10.71
CA VAL A 153 -4.41 5.18 11.00
C VAL A 153 -4.75 5.57 12.44
N HIS A 154 -3.76 5.62 13.32
CA HIS A 154 -3.88 6.02 14.73
C HIS A 154 -3.16 7.35 15.03
N ASP A 155 -2.66 8.07 14.01
CA ASP A 155 -2.09 9.41 14.21
C ASP A 155 -3.14 10.34 14.83
N SER A 156 -2.71 11.23 15.73
CA SER A 156 -3.57 12.29 16.26
C SER A 156 -3.95 13.29 15.16
N PRO A 157 -5.07 14.03 15.32
CA PRO A 157 -5.46 15.09 14.38
C PRO A 157 -4.30 16.06 14.07
N ASP A 158 -3.65 16.58 15.10
CA ASP A 158 -2.50 17.49 14.98
C ASP A 158 -1.34 16.89 14.17
N ASN A 159 -1.07 15.59 14.35
CA ASN A 159 -0.02 14.91 13.60
C ASN A 159 -0.39 14.73 12.13
N ILE A 160 -1.67 14.41 11.84
CA ILE A 160 -2.18 14.31 10.47
C ILE A 160 -2.05 15.66 9.76
N GLU A 161 -2.52 16.74 10.38
CA GLU A 161 -2.43 18.09 9.84
C GLU A 161 -0.98 18.51 9.60
N LYS A 162 -0.10 18.32 10.59
CA LYS A 162 1.31 18.68 10.50
C LYS A 162 2.02 17.94 9.36
N LYS A 163 1.73 16.66 9.18
CA LYS A 163 2.32 15.82 8.13
C LYS A 163 1.80 16.21 6.74
N ILE A 164 0.49 16.38 6.58
CA ILE A 164 -0.12 16.79 5.31
C ILE A 164 0.29 18.20 4.91
N LYS A 165 0.40 19.13 5.87
CA LYS A 165 0.89 20.50 5.61
C LYS A 165 2.26 20.50 4.94
N LYS A 166 3.15 19.60 5.35
CA LYS A 166 4.51 19.42 4.80
C LYS A 166 4.56 18.58 3.52
N ALA A 167 3.47 17.92 3.13
CA ALA A 167 3.47 17.06 1.95
C ALA A 167 3.74 17.86 0.67
N TYR A 168 4.34 17.23 -0.33
CA TYR A 168 4.53 17.83 -1.65
C TYR A 168 3.16 18.08 -2.29
N CYS A 169 2.89 19.33 -2.65
CA CYS A 169 1.68 19.75 -3.36
C CYS A 169 1.98 21.15 -3.95
N PRO A 170 2.61 21.22 -5.12
CA PRO A 170 3.13 22.47 -5.67
C PRO A 170 2.00 23.38 -6.15
N MET A 171 2.14 24.68 -5.95
CA MET A 171 1.21 25.66 -6.51
C MET A 171 1.28 25.63 -8.04
N VAL A 172 0.12 25.68 -8.70
CA VAL A 172 0.05 25.71 -10.15
C VAL A 172 0.57 27.04 -10.66
N GLU A 173 1.56 26.99 -11.55
CA GLU A 173 2.11 28.19 -12.18
C GLU A 173 1.45 28.43 -13.53
N LYS A 174 1.26 29.71 -13.90
CA LYS A 174 0.54 30.12 -15.12
C LYS A 174 1.16 29.62 -16.43
N HIS A 175 2.40 29.15 -16.41
CA HIS A 175 3.16 28.74 -17.60
C HIS A 175 3.56 27.26 -17.58
N TRP A 176 2.88 26.42 -16.78
CA TRP A 176 3.16 24.99 -16.83
C TRP A 176 2.88 24.42 -18.22
N THR A 177 3.90 23.78 -18.77
CA THR A 177 3.80 22.92 -19.94
C THR A 177 2.91 21.73 -19.64
N MET A 178 2.38 21.10 -20.70
CA MET A 178 1.59 19.88 -20.55
C MET A 178 2.36 18.75 -19.85
N ASP A 179 3.69 18.71 -20.00
CA ASP A 179 4.52 17.71 -19.34
C ASP A 179 4.70 17.99 -17.85
N GLU A 180 4.76 19.25 -17.42
CA GLU A 180 4.76 19.61 -16.00
C GLU A 180 3.43 19.28 -15.34
N ILE A 181 2.31 19.56 -16.00
CA ILE A 181 0.98 19.16 -15.54
C ILE A 181 0.92 17.64 -15.35
N LYS A 182 1.38 16.86 -16.33
CA LYS A 182 1.42 15.38 -16.23
C LYS A 182 2.31 14.91 -15.08
N LYS A 183 3.51 15.51 -14.91
CA LYS A 183 4.40 15.19 -13.80
C LYS A 183 3.73 15.45 -12.46
N VAL A 184 3.09 16.60 -12.27
CA VAL A 184 2.38 16.92 -11.02
C VAL A 184 1.18 16.00 -10.82
N GLN A 185 0.41 15.66 -11.85
CA GLN A 185 -0.67 14.68 -11.75
C GLN A 185 -0.17 13.31 -11.28
N GLN A 186 0.96 12.86 -11.82
CA GLN A 186 1.54 11.55 -11.50
C GLN A 186 2.21 11.52 -10.13
N TYR A 187 2.80 12.64 -9.70
CA TYR A 187 3.67 12.72 -8.52
C TYR A 187 3.17 13.72 -7.47
N ASN A 188 1.88 14.00 -7.36
CA ASN A 188 1.33 14.79 -6.25
C ASN A 188 0.62 13.85 -5.26
N PRO A 189 1.18 13.60 -4.06
CA PRO A 189 0.60 12.67 -3.10
C PRO A 189 -0.81 13.07 -2.67
N MET A 190 -1.15 14.37 -2.64
CA MET A 190 -2.49 14.82 -2.25
C MET A 190 -3.53 14.43 -3.30
N LEU A 191 -3.22 14.63 -4.59
CA LEU A 191 -4.09 14.20 -5.69
C LEU A 191 -4.18 12.67 -5.75
N ASN A 192 -3.03 12.00 -5.58
CA ASN A 192 -2.96 10.54 -5.57
C ASN A 192 -3.83 9.91 -4.48
N TRP A 193 -3.80 10.43 -3.25
CA TRP A 193 -4.61 9.89 -2.16
C TRP A 193 -6.11 10.15 -2.34
N LEU A 194 -6.46 11.26 -2.98
CA LEU A 194 -7.86 11.51 -3.34
C LEU A 194 -8.36 10.49 -4.36
N GLU A 195 -7.63 10.32 -5.45
CA GLU A 195 -7.94 9.39 -6.54
C GLU A 195 -7.99 7.93 -6.08
N MET A 196 -7.03 7.51 -5.26
CA MET A 196 -6.86 6.11 -4.88
C MET A 196 -7.57 5.71 -3.59
N MET A 197 -7.96 6.68 -2.75
CA MET A 197 -8.43 6.40 -1.39
C MET A 197 -9.75 7.10 -1.07
N VAL A 198 -9.81 8.43 -1.15
CA VAL A 198 -10.98 9.19 -0.69
C VAL A 198 -12.20 8.95 -1.58
N PHE A 199 -12.08 9.17 -2.88
CA PHE A 199 -13.21 9.02 -3.79
C PHE A 199 -13.63 7.55 -4.00
N PRO A 200 -12.71 6.57 -4.12
CA PRO A 200 -13.10 5.15 -4.16
C PRO A 200 -13.80 4.64 -2.90
N ALA A 201 -13.58 5.30 -1.75
CA ALA A 201 -14.32 5.02 -0.52
C ALA A 201 -15.69 5.73 -0.46
N ASN A 202 -16.16 6.29 -1.59
CA ASN A 202 -17.38 7.09 -1.71
C ASN A 202 -17.43 8.28 -0.73
N ARG A 203 -16.27 8.84 -0.39
CA ARG A 203 -16.18 10.06 0.41
C ARG A 203 -16.07 11.27 -0.51
N GLN A 204 -16.64 12.38 -0.08
CA GLN A 204 -16.54 13.66 -0.76
C GLN A 204 -15.43 14.51 -0.11
N LEU A 205 -14.88 15.46 -0.86
CA LEU A 205 -13.91 16.41 -0.34
C LEU A 205 -14.61 17.75 -0.10
N GLN A 206 -14.72 18.16 1.16
CA GLN A 206 -15.28 19.45 1.53
C GLN A 206 -14.16 20.44 1.81
N VAL A 207 -14.10 21.51 1.02
CA VAL A 207 -13.16 22.62 1.18
C VAL A 207 -13.90 23.77 1.84
N PHE A 208 -13.41 24.20 3.00
CA PHE A 208 -13.91 25.38 3.71
C PHE A 208 -12.96 26.54 3.51
N ARG A 209 -13.43 27.66 2.96
CA ARG A 209 -12.61 28.85 2.73
C ARG A 209 -13.45 30.12 2.67
N PRO A 210 -12.89 31.28 3.05
CA PRO A 210 -13.62 32.55 2.99
C PRO A 210 -14.18 32.84 1.59
N VAL A 211 -15.30 33.57 1.52
CA VAL A 211 -15.95 33.99 0.25
C VAL A 211 -14.97 34.74 -0.66
N ALA A 212 -14.06 35.54 -0.08
CA ALA A 212 -13.01 36.25 -0.82
C ALA A 212 -12.04 35.32 -1.59
N TYR A 213 -11.97 34.04 -1.22
CA TYR A 213 -11.13 33.02 -1.84
C TYR A 213 -11.95 31.94 -2.58
N GLY A 214 -13.21 32.23 -2.91
CA GLY A 214 -14.09 31.35 -3.68
C GLY A 214 -15.14 30.60 -2.87
N GLY A 215 -15.18 30.78 -1.53
CA GLY A 215 -16.19 30.18 -0.66
C GLY A 215 -16.08 28.67 -0.51
N ASP A 216 -16.92 28.13 0.37
CA ASP A 216 -17.00 26.69 0.62
C ASP A 216 -17.42 25.94 -0.64
N LYS A 217 -16.78 24.80 -0.90
CA LYS A 217 -17.07 23.94 -2.05
C LYS A 217 -16.99 22.47 -1.66
N LEU A 218 -17.97 21.70 -2.13
CA LEU A 218 -18.02 20.25 -1.98
C LEU A 218 -17.69 19.61 -3.33
N TYR A 219 -16.65 18.79 -3.36
CA TYR A 219 -16.27 18.00 -4.53
C TYR A 219 -16.78 16.57 -4.37
N SER A 220 -17.51 16.11 -5.38
CA SER A 220 -18.07 14.74 -5.41
C SER A 220 -17.23 13.78 -6.24
N THR A 221 -16.36 14.28 -7.11
CA THR A 221 -15.48 13.46 -7.95
C THR A 221 -14.04 13.93 -7.92
N PHE A 222 -13.11 13.04 -8.27
CA PHE A 222 -11.70 13.38 -8.39
C PHE A 222 -11.46 14.35 -9.56
N GLU A 223 -12.21 14.21 -10.64
CA GLU A 223 -12.14 15.03 -11.83
C GLU A 223 -12.42 16.50 -11.52
N GLU A 224 -13.42 16.81 -10.69
CA GLU A 224 -13.73 18.18 -10.26
C GLU A 224 -12.56 18.79 -9.47
N VAL A 225 -11.94 18.03 -8.56
CA VAL A 225 -10.76 18.49 -7.80
C VAL A 225 -9.60 18.76 -8.74
N LYS A 226 -9.35 17.84 -9.67
CA LYS A 226 -8.27 17.94 -10.64
C LYS A 226 -8.43 19.19 -11.50
N GLU A 227 -9.61 19.42 -12.05
CA GLU A 227 -9.91 20.60 -12.86
C GLU A 227 -9.68 21.91 -12.08
N ASP A 228 -10.22 22.01 -10.88
CA ASP A 228 -10.07 23.21 -10.05
C ASP A 228 -8.62 23.43 -9.59
N TYR A 229 -7.89 22.36 -9.29
CA TYR A 229 -6.47 22.46 -8.91
C TYR A 229 -5.65 23.00 -10.07
N PHE A 230 -5.74 22.40 -11.26
CA PHE A 230 -4.94 22.79 -12.43
C PHE A 230 -5.38 24.09 -13.10
N SER A 231 -6.61 24.55 -12.87
CA SER A 231 -7.06 25.89 -13.27
C SER A 231 -6.68 26.99 -12.26
N GLY A 232 -6.16 26.62 -11.08
CA GLY A 232 -5.80 27.55 -10.00
C GLY A 232 -7.00 27.98 -9.13
N ASN A 233 -8.18 27.43 -9.34
CA ASN A 233 -9.39 27.68 -8.55
C ASN A 233 -9.36 26.99 -7.17
N LEU A 234 -8.51 25.98 -6.99
CA LEU A 234 -8.26 25.31 -5.72
C LEU A 234 -6.78 25.44 -5.32
N HIS A 235 -6.54 26.19 -4.25
CA HIS A 235 -5.21 26.42 -3.75
C HIS A 235 -4.66 25.16 -3.02
N PRO A 236 -3.36 24.82 -3.13
CA PRO A 236 -2.79 23.64 -2.47
C PRO A 236 -2.98 23.61 -0.95
N SER A 237 -3.00 24.78 -0.29
CA SER A 237 -3.25 24.85 1.16
C SER A 237 -4.68 24.45 1.52
N ASP A 238 -5.65 24.81 0.68
CA ASP A 238 -7.06 24.47 0.87
C ASP A 238 -7.27 22.97 0.64
N LEU A 239 -6.69 22.44 -0.43
CA LEU A 239 -6.67 21.00 -0.74
C LEU A 239 -6.09 20.16 0.41
N LYS A 240 -4.93 20.58 0.93
CA LYS A 240 -4.27 19.92 2.06
C LYS A 240 -5.13 19.94 3.32
N SER A 241 -5.72 21.09 3.66
CA SER A 241 -6.55 21.23 4.86
C SER A 241 -7.82 20.39 4.75
N ALA A 242 -8.47 20.41 3.59
CA ALA A 242 -9.64 19.58 3.31
C ALA A 242 -9.34 18.08 3.38
N LEU A 243 -8.21 17.65 2.81
CA LEU A 243 -7.79 16.25 2.89
C LEU A 243 -7.47 15.83 4.32
N ALA A 244 -6.78 16.68 5.09
CA ALA A 244 -6.49 16.41 6.50
C ALA A 244 -7.78 16.22 7.31
N ASN A 245 -8.73 17.14 7.20
CA ASN A 245 -10.04 17.04 7.85
C ASN A 245 -10.79 15.76 7.45
N ASN A 246 -10.76 15.42 6.16
CA ASN A 246 -11.40 14.19 5.66
C ASN A 246 -10.81 12.93 6.31
N LEU A 247 -9.48 12.83 6.39
CA LEU A 247 -8.78 11.71 7.00
C LEU A 247 -8.99 11.65 8.51
N ILE A 248 -9.00 12.79 9.21
CA ILE A 248 -9.26 12.86 10.65
C ILE A 248 -10.63 12.26 10.96
N GLU A 249 -11.68 12.71 10.25
CA GLU A 249 -13.02 12.15 10.44
C GLU A 249 -13.10 10.68 10.02
N TRP A 250 -12.37 10.26 8.99
CA TRP A 250 -12.34 8.87 8.56
C TRP A 250 -11.68 7.95 9.60
N PHE A 251 -10.57 8.38 10.19
CA PHE A 251 -9.79 7.59 11.15
C PHE A 251 -10.29 7.69 12.58
N LYS A 252 -11.19 8.63 12.88
CA LYS A 252 -11.79 8.82 14.21
C LYS A 252 -12.28 7.54 14.90
N PRO A 253 -12.96 6.58 14.23
CA PRO A 253 -13.35 5.32 14.88
C PRO A 253 -12.17 4.43 15.26
N ILE A 254 -11.09 4.46 14.46
CA ILE A 254 -9.86 3.69 14.72
C ILE A 254 -9.13 4.32 15.90
N LYS A 255 -8.99 5.65 15.90
CA LYS A 255 -8.36 6.39 16.99
C LYS A 255 -9.10 6.18 18.31
N SER A 256 -10.42 6.30 18.30
CA SER A 256 -11.26 6.07 19.49
C SER A 256 -11.12 4.65 20.01
N PHE A 257 -11.03 3.66 19.11
CA PHE A 257 -10.78 2.28 19.50
C PHE A 257 -9.39 2.11 20.13
N ALA A 258 -8.34 2.69 19.54
CA ALA A 258 -6.99 2.61 20.08
C ALA A 258 -6.86 3.30 21.45
N ASP A 259 -7.49 4.46 21.63
CA ASP A 259 -7.45 5.21 22.90
C ASP A 259 -8.14 4.48 24.05
N ASN A 260 -9.19 3.70 23.75
CA ASN A 260 -9.90 2.89 24.72
C ASN A 260 -9.20 1.54 25.00
N ASN A 261 -8.14 1.20 24.26
CA ASN A 261 -7.41 -0.06 24.38
C ASN A 261 -5.90 0.25 24.43
N ILE A 262 -5.45 0.84 25.53
CA ILE A 262 -4.07 1.34 25.70
C ILE A 262 -3.02 0.27 25.40
N ASP A 263 -3.27 -0.99 25.77
CA ASP A 263 -2.40 -2.13 25.48
C ASP A 263 -2.10 -2.29 23.98
N ILE A 264 -2.99 -1.85 23.09
CA ILE A 264 -2.79 -1.88 21.63
C ILE A 264 -1.81 -0.79 21.19
N LEU A 265 -1.78 0.36 21.85
CA LEU A 265 -0.82 1.42 21.55
C LEU A 265 0.61 1.00 21.94
N ASP A 266 0.75 0.20 22.99
CA ASP A 266 2.04 -0.38 23.41
C ASP A 266 2.59 -1.40 22.39
N LEU A 267 1.73 -2.00 21.55
CA LEU A 267 2.14 -2.83 20.42
C LEU A 267 2.75 -2.02 19.25
N PHE A 268 2.57 -0.70 19.25
CA PHE A 268 3.14 0.22 18.27
C PHE A 268 4.15 1.16 18.93
N PRO A 269 5.34 0.66 19.33
CA PRO A 269 6.32 1.49 20.00
C PRO A 269 6.65 2.70 19.12
N ASN A 270 6.26 3.88 19.60
CA ASN A 270 6.67 5.15 19.07
C ASN A 270 8.21 5.20 19.16
N LYS A 271 8.90 4.90 18.05
CA LYS A 271 10.37 5.00 17.96
C LYS A 271 10.91 6.40 18.30
N SER A 272 10.05 7.40 18.50
CA SER A 272 10.41 8.74 18.98
C SER A 272 10.81 8.79 20.47
N THR A 273 10.62 7.73 21.26
CA THR A 273 11.05 7.72 22.69
C THR A 273 12.41 7.08 22.96
N GLN A 274 13.11 6.54 21.94
CA GLN A 274 14.44 5.92 22.13
C GLN A 274 15.64 6.86 21.90
N SER A 275 15.44 8.16 21.62
CA SER A 275 16.57 9.08 21.35
C SER A 275 16.82 10.13 22.45
N GLN A 276 16.42 9.87 23.71
CA GLN A 276 16.73 10.78 24.82
C GLN A 276 17.57 10.17 25.95
N ASN A 277 18.03 8.92 25.85
CA ASN A 277 18.96 8.36 26.82
C ASN A 277 20.08 7.59 26.10
N THR A 278 21.12 8.32 25.67
CA THR A 278 22.55 7.94 25.66
C THR A 278 23.35 9.13 25.15
#